data_AF-A0A2A5XWM0-F1
#
_entry.id   AF-A0A2A5XWM0-F1
#
_cell.length_a   1.000
_cell.length_b   1.000
_cell.length_c   1.000
_cell.angle_alpha   90.00
_cell.angle_beta   90.00
_cell.angle_gamma   90.00
#
_symmetry.space_group_name_H-M   'P 1'
#
loop_
_entity.id
_entity.type
_entity.pdbx_description
1 polymer ?
#
loop_
_entity_poly.entity_id
_entity_poly.type
_entity_poly.pdbx_seq_one_letter_code
_entity_poly.pdbx_strand_id
1 'polypeptide(L)'
;MTLFMNKNRVSSALWVSFIAVATLMSCSSSQETAMVPVNAPEVAPLAEAVVPTPDPRVGLDAGLFDAEEAVWNLEVLSQTPPPEKFIGKTNSDLTFKGNYAFQGNYNGVIVWDISNPANPVLVNDYECPA
;
A
#
# COMPACT_ATOMS: atom_id res chain seq x y z
N MET A 1 22.34 -40.90 -60.33
CA MET A 1 21.06 -41.13 -59.64
C MET A 1 20.67 -39.82 -58.98
N THR A 2 19.94 -38.99 -59.71
CA THR A 2 19.59 -37.61 -59.37
C THR A 2 18.23 -37.62 -58.68
N LEU A 3 18.17 -37.25 -57.39
CA LEU A 3 16.92 -37.21 -56.63
C LEU A 3 16.12 -35.96 -57.02
N PHE A 4 14.93 -36.18 -57.60
CA PHE A 4 13.96 -35.11 -57.88
C PHE A 4 13.36 -34.57 -56.56
N MET A 5 13.57 -33.27 -56.32
CA MET A 5 12.89 -32.48 -55.29
C MET A 5 11.46 -32.16 -55.76
N ASN A 6 10.45 -32.71 -55.10
CA ASN A 6 9.04 -32.37 -55.33
C ASN A 6 8.69 -31.08 -54.56
N LYS A 7 8.55 -29.96 -55.27
CA LYS A 7 8.06 -28.69 -54.73
C LYS A 7 6.52 -28.74 -54.63
N ASN A 8 6.01 -29.05 -53.44
CA ASN A 8 4.59 -28.85 -53.13
C ASN A 8 4.29 -27.34 -53.05
N ARG A 9 3.61 -26.82 -54.09
CA ARG A 9 3.01 -25.47 -54.10
C ARG A 9 1.81 -25.47 -53.14
N VAL A 10 2.07 -25.18 -51.87
CA VAL A 10 1.00 -24.89 -50.90
C VAL A 10 0.51 -23.47 -51.17
N SER A 11 -0.73 -23.35 -51.62
CA SER A 11 -1.39 -22.09 -51.96
C SER A 11 -1.47 -21.17 -50.74
N SER A 12 -0.89 -19.97 -50.88
CA SER A 12 -0.80 -18.89 -49.89
C SER A 12 -2.16 -18.31 -49.46
N ALA A 13 -3.27 -18.73 -50.07
CA ALA A 13 -4.61 -18.27 -49.73
C ALA A 13 -5.17 -18.86 -48.44
N LEU A 14 -4.67 -20.03 -47.99
CA LEU A 14 -5.22 -20.74 -46.82
C LEU A 14 -4.78 -20.16 -45.46
N TRP A 15 -3.70 -19.38 -45.41
CA TRP A 15 -3.22 -18.77 -44.16
C TRP A 15 -3.92 -17.46 -43.80
N VAL A 16 -4.46 -16.74 -44.79
CA VAL A 16 -5.12 -15.44 -44.56
C VAL A 16 -6.48 -15.63 -43.89
N SER A 17 -7.15 -16.77 -44.10
CA SER A 17 -8.46 -17.06 -43.51
C SER A 17 -8.39 -17.44 -42.02
N PHE A 18 -7.23 -17.89 -41.51
CA PHE A 18 -7.08 -18.25 -40.09
C PHE A 18 -6.82 -17.04 -39.17
N ILE A 19 -6.35 -15.91 -39.71
CA ILE A 19 -6.10 -14.70 -38.92
C ILE A 19 -7.39 -13.90 -38.68
N ALA A 20 -8.39 -14.02 -39.56
CA ALA A 20 -9.63 -13.25 -39.48
C ALA A 20 -10.62 -13.74 -38.40
N VAL A 21 -10.44 -14.94 -37.84
CA VAL A 21 -11.36 -15.52 -36.84
C VAL A 21 -10.88 -15.31 -35.40
N ALA A 22 -9.63 -14.90 -35.19
CA ALA A 22 -9.05 -14.70 -33.85
C ALA A 22 -9.37 -13.35 -33.20
N THR A 23 -10.23 -12.51 -33.80
CA THR A 23 -10.50 -11.15 -33.31
C THR A 23 -11.86 -10.96 -32.61
N LEU A 24 -12.65 -12.02 -32.39
CA LEU A 24 -14.01 -11.89 -31.80
C LEU A 24 -14.25 -12.59 -30.46
N MET A 25 -13.23 -13.07 -29.77
CA MET A 25 -13.38 -13.61 -28.41
C MET A 25 -12.31 -13.08 -27.45
N SER A 26 -12.30 -11.77 -27.23
CA SER A 26 -11.86 -11.24 -25.93
C SER A 26 -13.06 -11.26 -24.98
N CYS A 27 -13.33 -12.43 -24.40
CA CYS A 27 -14.14 -12.50 -23.19
C CYS A 27 -13.31 -11.86 -22.06
N SER A 28 -13.49 -10.56 -21.86
CA SER A 28 -13.09 -9.93 -20.60
C SER A 28 -13.98 -10.55 -19.52
N SER A 29 -13.42 -11.47 -18.75
CA SER A 29 -14.06 -11.98 -17.54
C SER A 29 -14.15 -10.81 -16.57
N SER A 30 -15.29 -10.11 -16.55
CA SER A 30 -15.70 -9.27 -15.43
C SER A 30 -15.91 -10.19 -14.23
N GLN A 31 -14.85 -10.45 -13.46
CA GLN A 31 -15.00 -10.94 -12.10
C GLN A 31 -15.65 -9.80 -11.33
N GLU A 32 -16.96 -9.92 -11.17
CA GLU A 32 -17.73 -9.19 -10.18
C GLU A 32 -17.15 -9.62 -8.82
N THR A 33 -16.24 -8.83 -8.27
CA THR A 33 -15.80 -9.03 -6.88
C THR A 33 -17.04 -8.82 -6.04
N ALA A 34 -17.63 -9.94 -5.59
CA ALA A 34 -18.69 -9.93 -4.61
C ALA A 34 -18.23 -9.03 -3.46
N MET A 35 -18.95 -7.93 -3.25
CA MET A 35 -18.74 -7.10 -2.08
C MET A 35 -18.97 -7.98 -0.87
N VAL A 36 -17.89 -8.37 -0.19
CA VAL A 36 -17.98 -8.95 1.14
C VAL A 36 -18.74 -7.92 1.97
N PRO A 37 -19.85 -8.29 2.63
CA PRO A 37 -20.51 -7.38 3.55
C PRO A 37 -19.51 -7.11 4.68
N VAL A 38 -18.85 -5.96 4.61
CA VAL A 38 -18.06 -5.45 5.71
C VAL A 38 -19.09 -5.10 6.78
N ASN A 39 -19.18 -5.94 7.80
CA ASN A 39 -19.92 -5.63 9.00
C ASN A 39 -19.15 -4.51 9.70
N ALA A 40 -19.34 -3.27 9.21
CA ALA A 40 -18.77 -2.10 9.83
C ALA A 40 -19.29 -2.07 11.28
N PRO A 41 -18.43 -1.85 12.28
CA PRO A 41 -18.91 -1.63 13.63
C PRO A 41 -19.92 -0.47 13.59
N GLU A 42 -21.04 -0.63 14.29
CA GLU A 42 -21.99 0.46 14.48
C GLU A 42 -21.30 1.52 15.32
N VAL A 43 -20.71 2.52 14.65
CA VAL A 43 -19.98 3.60 15.29
C VAL A 43 -20.98 4.67 15.70
N ALA A 44 -20.98 5.02 16.99
CA ALA A 44 -21.80 6.12 17.48
C ALA A 44 -21.49 7.42 16.70
N PRO A 45 -22.49 8.29 16.45
CA PRO A 45 -22.27 9.57 15.80
C PRO A 45 -21.25 10.42 16.56
N LEU A 46 -20.40 11.17 15.83
CA LEU A 46 -19.42 12.09 16.44
C LEU A 46 -20.07 13.10 17.39
N ALA A 47 -21.36 13.40 17.20
CA ALA A 47 -22.15 14.28 18.06
C ALA A 47 -22.34 13.73 19.49
N GLU A 48 -22.18 12.43 19.70
CA GLU A 48 -22.28 11.78 21.00
C GLU A 48 -20.92 11.66 21.72
N ALA A 49 -19.83 12.06 21.05
CA ALA A 49 -18.51 12.03 21.64
C ALA A 49 -18.39 13.05 22.78
N VAL A 50 -18.22 12.57 24.02
CA VAL A 50 -18.04 13.40 25.20
C VAL A 50 -16.63 13.98 25.22
N VAL A 51 -16.52 15.30 25.02
CA VAL A 51 -15.23 16.01 25.08
C VAL A 51 -14.70 16.04 26.53
N PRO A 52 -13.46 15.60 26.79
CA PRO A 52 -12.86 15.65 28.12
C PRO A 52 -12.79 17.08 28.67
N THR A 53 -13.17 17.27 29.93
CA THR A 53 -13.07 18.56 30.64
C THR A 53 -12.54 18.33 32.06
N PRO A 54 -11.44 18.97 32.49
CA PRO A 54 -10.59 19.93 31.74
C PRO A 54 -9.91 19.33 30.51
N ASP A 55 -9.44 20.17 29.57
CA ASP A 55 -8.73 19.72 28.37
C ASP A 55 -7.40 19.04 28.76
N PRO A 56 -7.23 17.74 28.46
CA PRO A 56 -6.07 16.96 28.89
C PRO A 56 -4.77 17.39 28.21
N ARG A 57 -4.83 18.24 27.18
CA ARG A 57 -3.64 18.75 26.49
C ARG A 57 -2.96 19.91 27.21
N VAL A 58 -3.63 20.52 28.19
CA VAL A 58 -3.08 21.67 28.91
C VAL A 58 -2.06 21.20 29.94
N GLY A 59 -0.82 21.68 29.82
CA GLY A 59 0.25 21.41 30.78
C GLY A 59 1.12 20.19 30.47
N LEU A 60 0.97 19.59 29.28
CA LEU A 60 1.85 18.50 28.84
C LEU A 60 3.28 19.00 28.61
N ASP A 61 4.26 18.25 29.10
CA ASP A 61 5.67 18.51 28.86
C ASP A 61 6.09 18.12 27.42
N ALA A 62 6.99 18.93 26.85
CA ALA A 62 7.58 18.66 25.54
C ALA A 62 8.70 17.61 25.64
N GLY A 63 8.91 16.87 24.56
CA GLY A 63 9.97 15.88 24.44
C GLY A 63 10.19 15.48 22.97
N LEU A 64 11.30 14.80 22.68
CA LEU A 64 11.56 14.28 21.32
C LEU A 64 10.99 12.86 21.17
N PHE A 65 11.21 12.02 22.19
CA PHE A 65 10.70 10.64 22.27
C PHE A 65 10.00 10.37 23.61
N ASP A 66 9.84 11.39 24.43
CA ASP A 66 9.37 11.37 25.81
C ASP A 66 8.39 12.52 26.08
N ALA A 67 7.79 13.10 25.03
CA ALA A 67 6.73 14.09 25.19
C ALA A 67 5.53 13.47 25.92
N GLU A 68 4.92 14.23 26.81
CA GLU A 68 3.67 13.77 27.44
C GLU A 68 2.53 13.79 26.43
N GLU A 69 1.63 12.81 26.54
CA GLU A 69 0.57 12.59 25.55
C GLU A 69 -0.83 12.68 26.17
N ALA A 70 -1.76 13.18 25.37
CA ALA A 70 -3.19 13.09 25.65
C ALA A 70 -3.91 12.46 24.46
N VAL A 71 -4.72 11.44 24.73
CA VAL A 71 -5.44 10.67 23.72
C VAL A 71 -6.93 10.61 24.08
N TRP A 72 -7.80 10.78 23.08
CA TRP A 72 -9.25 10.69 23.26
C TRP A 72 -9.88 9.97 22.06
N ASN A 73 -10.74 8.98 22.33
CA ASN A 73 -11.40 8.12 21.34
C ASN A 73 -10.45 7.40 20.37
N LEU A 74 -9.18 7.29 20.73
CA LEU A 74 -8.14 6.59 20.00
C LEU A 74 -7.29 5.79 20.99
N GLU A 75 -6.58 4.80 20.49
CA GLU A 75 -5.56 4.06 21.23
C GLU A 75 -4.24 4.21 20.48
N VAL A 76 -3.21 4.71 21.16
CA VAL A 76 -1.86 4.78 20.61
C VAL A 76 -1.27 3.38 20.70
N LEU A 77 -1.11 2.71 19.56
CA LEU A 77 -0.60 1.34 19.52
C LEU A 77 0.93 1.29 19.55
N SER A 78 1.60 2.28 18.96
CA SER A 78 3.05 2.31 18.86
C SER A 78 3.58 3.73 18.63
N GLN A 79 4.76 3.99 19.19
CA GLN A 79 5.59 5.17 18.93
C GLN A 79 7.01 4.76 18.50
N THR A 80 7.15 3.65 17.75
CA THR A 80 8.46 3.14 17.33
C THR A 80 9.31 4.25 16.70
N PRO A 81 10.48 4.60 17.29
CA PRO A 81 11.32 5.66 16.76
C PRO A 81 11.86 5.35 15.37
N PRO A 82 12.08 6.37 14.51
CA PRO A 82 12.69 6.17 13.21
C PRO A 82 14.19 5.81 13.36
N PRO A 83 14.83 5.26 12.32
CA PRO A 83 16.27 5.05 12.31
C PRO A 83 17.05 6.37 12.49
N GLU A 84 18.24 6.30 13.09
CA GLU A 84 19.02 7.48 13.51
C GLU A 84 19.19 8.56 12.42
N LYS A 85 19.47 8.14 11.19
CA LYS A 85 19.68 9.04 10.05
C LYS A 85 18.44 9.85 9.63
N PHE A 86 17.25 9.51 10.14
CA PHE A 86 16.00 10.24 9.89
C PHE A 86 15.54 11.05 11.11
N ILE A 87 16.22 10.96 12.26
CA ILE A 87 15.89 11.76 13.43
C ILE A 87 16.12 13.25 13.11
N GLY A 88 15.13 14.08 13.44
CA GLY A 88 15.17 15.51 13.14
C GLY A 88 14.98 15.86 11.65
N LYS A 89 14.56 14.90 10.82
CA LYS A 89 14.20 15.11 9.42
C LYS A 89 12.69 14.96 9.25
N THR A 90 12.07 15.87 8.50
CA THR A 90 10.61 15.89 8.35
C THR A 90 10.11 14.80 7.40
N ASN A 91 9.07 14.08 7.81
CA ASN A 91 8.33 13.14 6.97
C ASN A 91 7.41 13.90 6.00
N SER A 92 7.29 13.44 4.76
CA SER A 92 6.51 14.11 3.70
C SER A 92 5.24 13.36 3.33
N ASP A 93 5.31 12.03 3.23
CA ASP A 93 4.26 11.20 2.64
C ASP A 93 4.18 9.83 3.33
N LEU A 94 3.04 9.14 3.14
CA LEU A 94 2.84 7.78 3.62
C LEU A 94 1.99 6.98 2.62
N THR A 95 2.41 5.76 2.32
CA THR A 95 1.63 4.81 1.50
C THR A 95 1.74 3.39 2.03
N PHE A 96 0.84 2.51 1.60
CA PHE A 96 0.70 1.15 2.13
C PHE A 96 0.60 0.11 1.02
N LYS A 97 1.19 -1.07 1.23
CA LYS A 97 1.00 -2.25 0.37
C LYS A 97 1.03 -3.52 1.22
N GLY A 98 -0.11 -4.17 1.38
CA GLY A 98 -0.24 -5.30 2.30
C GLY A 98 0.09 -4.87 3.73
N ASN A 99 0.97 -5.61 4.40
CA ASN A 99 1.41 -5.30 5.77
C ASN A 99 2.61 -4.33 5.82
N TYR A 100 2.86 -3.57 4.75
CA TYR A 100 4.00 -2.65 4.70
C TYR A 100 3.54 -1.21 4.63
N ALA A 101 4.15 -0.36 5.45
CA ALA A 101 4.05 1.10 5.36
C ALA A 101 5.36 1.65 4.77
N PHE A 102 5.23 2.50 3.75
CA PHE A 102 6.33 3.20 3.11
C PHE A 102 6.21 4.67 3.49
N GLN A 103 7.13 5.14 4.33
CA GLN A 103 7.16 6.49 4.86
C GLN A 103 8.19 7.31 4.10
N GLY A 104 7.73 8.36 3.42
CA GLY A 104 8.58 9.34 2.78
C GLY A 104 9.14 10.34 3.80
N ASN A 105 10.43 10.64 3.68
CA ASN A 105 11.14 11.60 4.51
C ASN A 105 12.06 12.46 3.63
N TYR A 106 12.34 13.71 4.03
CA TYR A 106 13.27 14.55 3.25
C TYR A 106 14.73 14.08 3.26
N ASN A 107 15.07 13.02 4.03
CA ASN A 107 16.35 12.32 3.94
C ASN A 107 16.22 10.93 3.27
N GLY A 108 15.08 10.59 2.65
CA GLY A 108 14.88 9.33 1.92
C GLY A 108 13.55 8.60 2.20
N VAL A 109 13.56 7.27 2.18
CA VAL A 109 12.35 6.44 2.36
C VAL A 109 12.59 5.36 3.40
N ILE A 110 11.64 5.20 4.33
CA ILE A 110 11.66 4.16 5.37
C ILE A 110 10.54 3.16 5.08
N VAL A 111 10.87 1.86 5.13
CA VAL A 111 9.92 0.77 4.93
C VAL A 111 9.72 0.00 6.23
N TRP A 112 8.48 -0.01 6.71
CA TRP A 112 8.06 -0.66 7.94
C TRP A 112 7.19 -1.88 7.64
N ASP A 113 7.42 -2.99 8.33
CA ASP A 113 6.46 -4.08 8.49
C ASP A 113 5.52 -3.73 9.64
N ILE A 114 4.23 -3.59 9.34
CA ILE A 114 3.15 -3.25 10.26
C ILE A 114 2.19 -4.43 10.48
N SER A 115 2.65 -5.67 10.25
CA SER A 115 1.85 -6.88 10.52
C SER A 115 1.44 -7.01 12.00
N ASN A 116 2.27 -6.51 12.92
CA ASN A 116 1.89 -6.20 14.29
C ASN A 116 1.85 -4.67 14.47
N PRO A 117 0.68 -4.02 14.50
CA PRO A 117 0.60 -2.56 14.59
C PRO A 117 1.10 -2.00 15.94
N ALA A 118 1.13 -2.83 16.99
CA ALA A 118 1.71 -2.44 18.28
C ALA A 118 3.24 -2.54 18.32
N ASN A 119 3.85 -3.19 17.32
CA ASN A 119 5.30 -3.29 17.19
C ASN A 119 5.73 -3.28 15.71
N PRO A 120 5.63 -2.12 15.02
CA PRO A 120 6.19 -1.96 13.68
C PRO A 120 7.68 -2.26 13.66
N VAL A 121 8.14 -3.00 12.65
CA VAL A 121 9.54 -3.41 12.50
C VAL A 121 10.13 -2.79 11.25
N LEU A 122 11.32 -2.22 11.35
CA LEU A 122 12.06 -1.70 10.19
C LEU A 122 12.42 -2.87 9.26
N VAL A 123 11.95 -2.80 8.02
CA VAL A 123 12.30 -3.77 6.97
C VAL A 123 13.55 -3.30 6.25
N ASN A 124 13.55 -2.04 5.81
CA ASN A 124 14.68 -1.40 5.18
C ASN A 124 14.50 0.11 5.19
N ASP A 125 15.59 0.82 4.96
CA ASP A 125 15.57 2.25 4.68
C ASP A 125 16.53 2.61 3.54
N TYR A 126 16.19 3.68 2.83
CA TYR A 126 16.99 4.21 1.74
C TYR A 126 17.25 5.68 2.05
N GLU A 127 18.51 6.02 2.28
CA GLU A 127 18.91 7.40 2.50
C GLU A 127 19.08 8.10 1.15
N CYS A 128 18.43 9.25 1.00
CA CYS A 128 18.52 10.10 -0.18
C CYS A 128 18.58 11.55 0.33
N PRO A 129 19.79 12.06 0.65
CA PRO A 129 19.94 13.42 1.15
C PRO A 129 19.46 14.43 0.10
N ALA A 130 18.59 15.35 0.53
CA ALA A 130 18.17 16.50 -0.27
C ALA A 130 19.19 17.65 -0.20
#